data_AF-A0A496PU12-F1
#
_entry.id   AF-A0A496PU12-F1
#
_cell.length_a   1.000
_cell.length_b   1.000
_cell.length_c   1.000
_cell.angle_alpha   90.00
_cell.angle_beta   90.00
_cell.angle_gamma   90.00
#
_symmetry.space_group_name_H-M   'P 1'
#
loop_
_entity.id
_entity.type
_entity.pdbx_description
1 polymer ?
#
loop_
_entity_poly.entity_id
_entity_poly.type
_entity_poly.pdbx_seq_one_letter_code
_entity_poly.pdbx_strand_id
1 'polypeptide(L)'
;MVLRKLMGIFVITLIVGAASLAMAGVPDVTQCEASRAYAGPERTVVMNVPDGNGKSFTEAVKVGGGDADATITLIVRDGAGVPIANYPFEDCWLESVDGGMVACVGGTTADASTDVDGMTEFQNPLLAGGSSLADTRVIINGNSLINTLPVSYNSPDLNGDGGVNLTDVQIFAGDFFAVGYAFRADLFFDNIVNLSDLPRLAAAIGAGCP
;
A
#
# COMPACT_ATOMS: atom_id res chain seq x y z
N MET A 1 -12.73 -0.04 69.04
CA MET A 1 -12.80 1.21 68.25
C MET A 1 -11.88 1.23 67.02
N VAL A 2 -11.14 0.16 66.71
CA VAL A 2 -10.15 0.10 65.61
C VAL A 2 -10.74 -0.46 64.30
N LEU A 3 -11.85 -1.21 64.35
CA LEU A 3 -12.45 -1.86 63.17
C LEU A 3 -13.15 -0.89 62.18
N ARG A 4 -13.53 0.32 62.60
CA ARG A 4 -14.24 1.27 61.73
C ARG A 4 -13.34 2.10 60.81
N LYS A 5 -12.00 2.03 60.98
CA LYS A 5 -11.04 2.81 60.17
C LYS A 5 -10.39 2.00 59.04
N LEU A 6 -10.58 0.66 59.00
CA LEU A 6 -10.01 -0.21 57.96
C LEU A 6 -10.92 -0.38 56.72
N MET A 7 -12.22 -0.12 56.83
CA MET A 7 -13.14 -0.20 55.69
C MET A 7 -13.03 0.97 54.71
N GLY A 8 -12.51 2.13 55.12
CA GLY A 8 -12.38 3.31 54.25
C GLY A 8 -11.20 3.23 53.27
N ILE A 9 -10.19 2.41 53.58
CA ILE A 9 -8.99 2.26 52.74
C ILE A 9 -9.20 1.20 51.65
N PHE A 10 -10.09 0.22 51.86
CA PHE A 10 -10.36 -0.84 50.89
C PHE A 10 -11.24 -0.43 49.70
N VAL A 11 -11.92 0.73 49.78
CA VAL A 11 -12.79 1.22 48.70
C VAL A 11 -12.04 2.15 47.74
N ILE A 12 -10.93 2.75 48.16
CA ILE A 12 -10.15 3.67 47.30
C ILE A 12 -9.12 2.90 46.45
N THR A 13 -8.63 1.74 46.88
CA THR A 13 -7.74 0.88 46.07
C THR A 13 -8.44 0.05 45.00
N LEU A 14 -9.78 -0.03 44.99
CA LEU A 14 -10.53 -0.74 43.95
C LEU A 14 -10.82 0.13 42.71
N ILE A 15 -10.64 1.45 42.80
CA ILE A 15 -10.98 2.39 41.70
C ILE A 15 -9.76 2.74 40.82
N VAL A 16 -8.54 2.39 41.24
CA VAL A 16 -7.31 2.61 40.45
C VAL A 16 -6.98 1.40 39.54
N GLY A 17 -7.78 0.33 39.58
CA GLY A 17 -7.41 -0.98 39.03
C GLY A 17 -8.01 -1.41 37.69
N ALA A 18 -8.90 -0.66 37.04
CA ALA A 18 -9.55 -1.17 35.81
C ALA A 18 -10.08 -0.07 34.89
N ALA A 19 -9.18 0.74 34.33
CA ALA A 19 -9.48 1.51 33.13
C ALA A 19 -8.46 1.22 32.03
N SER A 20 -8.05 -0.04 31.87
CA SER A 20 -7.85 -0.53 30.52
C SER A 20 -9.24 -0.67 29.92
N LEU A 21 -9.79 0.42 29.39
CA LEU A 21 -10.81 0.29 28.36
C LEU A 21 -10.14 -0.58 27.30
N ALA A 22 -10.52 -1.86 27.24
CA ALA A 22 -10.09 -2.71 26.16
C ALA A 22 -10.53 -1.99 24.89
N MET A 23 -9.58 -1.42 24.15
CA MET A 23 -9.80 -0.80 22.85
C MET A 23 -10.07 -1.89 21.81
N ALA A 24 -10.90 -2.87 22.17
CA ALA A 24 -11.27 -3.96 21.30
C ALA A 24 -11.89 -3.38 20.04
N GLY A 25 -11.31 -3.70 18.89
CA GLY A 25 -11.76 -3.21 17.60
C GLY A 25 -11.17 -1.86 17.16
N VAL A 26 -10.27 -1.22 17.91
CA VAL A 26 -9.49 -0.09 17.40
C VAL A 26 -8.10 -0.57 17.02
N PRO A 27 -7.67 -0.40 15.75
CA PRO A 27 -6.35 -0.84 15.32
C PRO A 27 -5.23 -0.18 16.10
N ASP A 28 -4.22 -0.98 16.46
CA ASP A 28 -2.94 -0.53 16.99
C ASP A 28 -1.85 -0.83 15.96
N VAL A 29 -1.33 0.23 15.31
CA VAL A 29 -0.29 0.12 14.27
C VAL A 29 1.02 -0.54 14.76
N THR A 30 1.23 -0.65 16.07
CA THR A 30 2.38 -1.37 16.65
C THR A 30 2.15 -2.87 16.77
N GLN A 31 0.88 -3.31 16.73
CA GLN A 31 0.47 -4.72 16.76
C GLN A 31 0.08 -5.23 15.36
N CYS A 32 -0.30 -4.35 14.44
CA CYS A 32 -0.57 -4.69 13.05
C CYS A 32 0.71 -5.08 12.31
N GLU A 33 0.56 -5.96 11.32
CA GLU A 33 1.67 -6.44 10.50
C GLU A 33 1.27 -6.45 9.03
N ALA A 34 2.18 -6.04 8.15
CA ALA A 34 2.05 -6.23 6.72
C ALA A 34 3.27 -6.99 6.19
N SER A 35 3.03 -7.92 5.27
CA SER A 35 4.08 -8.71 4.62
C SER A 35 3.79 -8.83 3.13
N ARG A 36 4.83 -9.04 2.33
CA ARG A 36 4.70 -9.30 0.90
C ARG A 36 4.99 -10.77 0.60
N ALA A 37 4.35 -11.34 -0.42
CA ALA A 37 4.55 -12.73 -0.83
C ALA A 37 5.98 -13.02 -1.32
N TYR A 38 6.60 -12.09 -2.06
CA TYR A 38 7.98 -12.25 -2.53
C TYR A 38 9.01 -12.09 -1.40
N ALA A 39 9.66 -13.19 -1.03
CA ALA A 39 10.67 -13.24 0.04
C ALA A 39 12.11 -12.91 -0.40
N GLY A 40 12.35 -12.64 -1.68
CA GLY A 40 13.70 -12.31 -2.19
C GLY A 40 14.18 -10.93 -1.74
N PRO A 41 15.49 -10.65 -1.80
CA PRO A 41 16.05 -9.34 -1.45
C PRO A 41 15.70 -8.24 -2.46
N GLU A 42 15.31 -8.58 -3.68
CA GLU A 42 14.97 -7.63 -4.72
C GLU A 42 13.66 -6.86 -4.44
N ARG A 43 13.53 -5.69 -5.04
CA ARG A 43 12.28 -4.93 -5.05
C ARG A 43 11.34 -5.49 -6.12
N THR A 44 10.07 -5.60 -5.78
CA THR A 44 9.02 -5.88 -6.77
C THR A 44 8.46 -4.57 -7.31
N VAL A 45 7.89 -4.61 -8.51
CA VAL A 45 7.28 -3.48 -9.21
C VAL A 45 5.90 -3.90 -9.68
N VAL A 46 4.89 -3.12 -9.32
CA VAL A 46 3.51 -3.28 -9.80
C VAL A 46 3.24 -2.21 -10.85
N MET A 47 2.71 -2.65 -12.01
CA MET A 47 2.29 -1.74 -13.07
C MET A 47 0.84 -1.32 -12.82
N ASN A 48 0.65 -0.07 -12.42
CA ASN A 48 -0.67 0.51 -12.19
C ASN A 48 -1.17 1.22 -13.45
N VAL A 49 -2.48 1.23 -13.65
CA VAL A 49 -3.14 2.06 -14.66
C VAL A 49 -4.33 2.73 -13.99
N PRO A 50 -4.56 4.05 -14.19
CA PRO A 50 -5.62 4.78 -13.47
C PRO A 50 -7.02 4.19 -13.57
N ASP A 51 -7.33 3.47 -14.66
CA ASP A 51 -8.64 2.83 -14.89
C ASP A 51 -8.75 1.39 -14.34
N GLY A 52 -7.70 0.88 -13.70
CA GLY A 52 -7.64 -0.48 -13.15
C GLY A 52 -7.24 -1.57 -14.15
N ASN A 53 -6.95 -1.26 -15.42
CA ASN A 53 -6.47 -2.24 -16.41
C ASN A 53 -4.97 -2.59 -16.26
N GLY A 54 -4.36 -2.25 -15.12
CA GLY A 54 -2.97 -2.59 -14.78
C GLY A 54 -2.76 -4.07 -14.49
N LYS A 55 -1.62 -4.37 -13.87
CA LYS A 55 -1.26 -5.72 -13.46
C LYS A 55 -1.65 -5.99 -12.01
N SER A 56 -2.11 -7.21 -11.73
CA SER A 56 -2.30 -7.67 -10.35
C SER A 56 -0.94 -7.80 -9.67
N PHE A 57 -0.94 -7.83 -8.34
CA PHE A 57 0.29 -8.03 -7.58
C PHE A 57 0.92 -9.41 -7.82
N THR A 58 0.11 -10.41 -8.15
CA THR A 58 0.60 -11.74 -8.56
C THR A 58 1.32 -11.75 -9.91
N GLU A 59 1.13 -10.72 -10.72
CA GLU A 59 1.81 -10.49 -12.01
C GLU A 59 2.89 -9.41 -11.91
N ALA A 60 3.33 -9.06 -10.69
CA ALA A 60 4.42 -8.13 -10.50
C ALA A 60 5.74 -8.68 -11.08
N VAL A 61 6.72 -7.79 -11.20
CA VAL A 61 8.06 -8.17 -11.63
C VAL A 61 9.11 -7.60 -10.70
N LYS A 62 10.36 -8.02 -10.82
CA LYS A 62 11.47 -7.42 -10.10
C LYS A 62 12.04 -6.24 -10.88
N VAL A 63 12.68 -5.30 -10.18
CA VAL A 63 13.53 -4.29 -10.84
C VAL A 63 14.67 -5.01 -11.58
N GLY A 64 14.81 -4.77 -12.87
CA GLY A 64 15.72 -5.51 -13.77
C GLY A 64 15.13 -6.78 -14.37
N GLY A 65 13.83 -7.00 -14.20
CA GLY A 65 13.06 -8.02 -14.89
C GLY A 65 12.89 -9.34 -14.13
N GLY A 66 12.00 -10.16 -14.67
CA GLY A 66 11.62 -11.46 -14.13
C GLY A 66 10.46 -11.37 -13.14
N ASP A 67 9.62 -12.40 -13.18
CA ASP A 67 8.34 -12.44 -12.45
C ASP A 67 8.56 -12.50 -10.93
N ALA A 68 7.65 -11.86 -10.19
CA ALA A 68 7.57 -11.93 -8.74
C ALA A 68 6.13 -11.71 -8.27
N ASP A 69 5.78 -12.30 -7.13
CA ASP A 69 4.47 -12.07 -6.51
C ASP A 69 4.60 -10.97 -5.45
N ALA A 70 4.08 -9.78 -5.74
CA ALA A 70 4.12 -8.66 -4.82
C ALA A 70 3.00 -8.68 -3.78
N THR A 71 2.07 -9.65 -3.80
CA THR A 71 0.82 -9.64 -3.01
C THR A 71 1.12 -9.27 -1.56
N ILE A 72 0.39 -8.28 -1.05
CA ILE A 72 0.58 -7.79 0.32
C ILE A 72 -0.53 -8.36 1.19
N THR A 73 -0.14 -9.08 2.24
CA THR A 73 -1.05 -9.52 3.30
C THR A 73 -0.94 -8.56 4.48
N LEU A 74 -2.08 -8.05 4.94
CA LEU A 74 -2.21 -7.18 6.10
C LEU A 74 -2.98 -7.91 7.21
N ILE A 75 -2.44 -7.93 8.42
CA ILE A 75 -3.11 -8.42 9.62
C ILE A 75 -3.36 -7.23 10.55
N VAL A 76 -4.64 -6.94 10.81
CA VAL A 76 -5.09 -5.82 11.64
C VAL A 76 -5.41 -6.34 13.05
N ARG A 77 -4.75 -5.77 14.06
CA ARG A 77 -4.90 -6.12 15.48
C ARG A 77 -5.18 -4.89 16.33
N ASP A 78 -5.85 -5.09 17.46
CA ASP A 78 -6.01 -4.06 18.49
C ASP A 78 -4.78 -3.99 19.42
N GLY A 79 -4.82 -3.07 20.40
CA GLY A 79 -3.75 -2.89 21.38
C GLY A 79 -3.57 -4.05 22.37
N ALA A 80 -4.44 -5.06 22.34
CA ALA A 80 -4.27 -6.32 23.07
C ALA A 80 -3.75 -7.46 22.19
N GLY A 81 -3.43 -7.18 20.92
CA GLY A 81 -2.97 -8.16 19.94
C GLY A 81 -4.09 -9.05 19.37
N VAL A 82 -5.35 -8.73 19.68
CA VAL A 82 -6.52 -9.49 19.19
C VAL A 82 -6.81 -9.05 17.75
N PRO A 83 -6.99 -10.00 16.82
CA PRO A 83 -7.38 -9.67 15.46
C PRO A 83 -8.73 -8.93 15.40
N ILE A 84 -8.82 -7.94 14.51
CA ILE A 84 -10.04 -7.16 14.31
C ILE A 84 -10.72 -7.67 13.04
N ALA A 85 -11.83 -8.39 13.19
CA ALA A 85 -12.63 -8.88 12.08
C ALA A 85 -13.59 -7.82 11.52
N ASN A 86 -13.90 -7.91 10.22
CA ASN A 86 -14.74 -6.97 9.47
C ASN A 86 -14.27 -5.51 9.58
N TYR A 87 -12.97 -5.30 9.71
CA TYR A 87 -12.39 -3.97 9.61
C TYR A 87 -12.59 -3.46 8.17
N PRO A 88 -13.15 -2.25 7.96
CA PRO A 88 -13.47 -1.74 6.64
C PRO A 88 -12.25 -1.72 5.72
N PHE A 89 -12.41 -2.10 4.46
CA PHE A 89 -11.29 -2.20 3.53
C PHE A 89 -10.83 -0.83 3.05
N GLU A 90 -11.78 0.11 2.97
CA GLU A 90 -11.57 1.51 2.64
C GLU A 90 -10.71 2.26 3.66
N ASP A 91 -10.62 1.74 4.88
CA ASP A 91 -9.76 2.27 5.94
C ASP A 91 -8.32 1.71 5.90
N CYS A 92 -8.03 0.82 4.95
CA CYS A 92 -6.72 0.21 4.72
C CYS A 92 -6.25 0.52 3.31
N TRP A 93 -5.16 1.28 3.13
CA TRP A 93 -4.66 1.62 1.79
C TRP A 93 -3.15 1.67 1.69
N LEU A 94 -2.67 1.65 0.44
CA LEU A 94 -1.25 1.73 0.11
C LEU A 94 -0.84 3.13 -0.32
N GLU A 95 0.36 3.53 0.09
CA GLU A 95 1.04 4.73 -0.39
C GLU A 95 2.52 4.41 -0.63
N SER A 96 3.12 5.01 -1.65
CA SER A 96 4.58 5.09 -1.74
C SER A 96 5.09 6.13 -0.75
N VAL A 97 6.20 5.84 -0.06
CA VAL A 97 6.75 6.72 0.98
C VAL A 97 7.06 8.13 0.47
N ASP A 98 7.50 8.26 -0.78
CA ASP A 98 7.83 9.53 -1.44
C ASP A 98 6.63 10.21 -2.14
N GLY A 99 5.45 9.59 -2.11
CA GLY A 99 4.25 10.07 -2.81
C GLY A 99 4.30 9.98 -4.34
N GLY A 100 5.27 9.25 -4.91
CA GLY A 100 5.40 9.10 -6.36
C GLY A 100 4.31 8.24 -7.02
N MET A 101 3.72 7.28 -6.28
CA MET A 101 2.47 6.62 -6.67
C MET A 101 1.30 7.54 -6.32
N VAL A 102 0.53 7.94 -7.33
CA VAL A 102 -0.62 8.83 -7.16
C VAL A 102 -1.90 8.02 -7.24
N ALA A 103 -2.57 7.84 -6.10
CA ALA A 103 -3.80 7.06 -6.03
C ALA A 103 -4.99 7.81 -6.67
N CYS A 104 -5.82 7.09 -7.43
CA CYS A 104 -7.19 7.54 -7.67
C CYS A 104 -7.99 7.45 -6.37
N VAL A 105 -9.15 8.12 -6.31
CA VAL A 105 -10.01 8.07 -5.11
C VAL A 105 -10.44 6.62 -4.83
N GLY A 106 -10.06 6.10 -3.66
CA GLY A 106 -10.33 4.70 -3.28
C GLY A 106 -9.55 3.67 -4.11
N GLY A 107 -8.58 4.10 -4.93
CA GLY A 107 -7.90 3.24 -5.89
C GLY A 107 -6.81 2.33 -5.32
N THR A 108 -6.42 2.56 -4.07
CA THR A 108 -5.33 1.82 -3.41
C THR A 108 -5.77 1.14 -2.12
N THR A 109 -7.07 0.92 -1.94
CA THR A 109 -7.64 0.26 -0.76
C THR A 109 -7.43 -1.26 -0.81
N ALA A 110 -7.56 -1.92 0.34
CA ALA A 110 -7.50 -3.37 0.41
C ALA A 110 -8.63 -4.04 -0.41
N ASP A 111 -8.44 -5.29 -0.82
CA ASP A 111 -9.38 -5.99 -1.70
C ASP A 111 -10.70 -6.34 -1.03
N ALA A 112 -10.69 -6.51 0.30
CA ALA A 112 -11.85 -6.85 1.10
C ALA A 112 -11.68 -6.39 2.56
N SER A 113 -12.77 -6.34 3.31
CA SER A 113 -12.71 -6.13 4.76
C SER A 113 -11.99 -7.30 5.41
N THR A 114 -11.39 -7.07 6.58
CA THR A 114 -10.64 -8.13 7.26
C THR A 114 -11.53 -9.32 7.62
N ASP A 115 -10.97 -10.53 7.52
CA ASP A 115 -11.65 -11.77 7.90
C ASP A 115 -11.67 -12.00 9.42
N VAL A 116 -12.05 -13.21 9.85
CA VAL A 116 -12.12 -13.57 11.28
C VAL A 116 -10.75 -13.52 11.99
N ASP A 117 -9.66 -13.68 11.24
CA ASP A 117 -8.29 -13.64 11.72
C ASP A 117 -7.68 -12.23 11.56
N GLY A 118 -8.50 -11.23 11.25
CA GLY A 118 -8.08 -9.85 11.04
C GLY A 118 -7.26 -9.64 9.78
N MET A 119 -7.30 -10.59 8.84
CA MET A 119 -6.48 -10.57 7.64
C MET A 119 -7.23 -9.95 6.45
N THR A 120 -6.53 -9.13 5.68
CA THR A 120 -6.94 -8.66 4.34
C THR A 120 -5.73 -8.62 3.42
N GLU A 121 -5.95 -8.42 2.12
CA GLU A 121 -4.92 -8.49 1.09
C GLU A 121 -5.01 -7.34 0.08
N PHE A 122 -3.88 -7.10 -0.58
CA PHE A 122 -3.76 -6.29 -1.78
C PHE A 122 -3.19 -7.19 -2.88
N GLN A 123 -4.07 -7.63 -3.77
CA GLN A 123 -3.80 -8.55 -4.85
C GLN A 123 -4.26 -7.97 -6.20
N ASN A 124 -5.40 -7.28 -6.24
CA ASN A 124 -5.96 -6.74 -7.48
C ASN A 124 -5.14 -5.56 -8.03
N PRO A 125 -5.26 -5.23 -9.33
CA PRO A 125 -4.66 -4.02 -9.89
C PRO A 125 -5.12 -2.77 -9.14
N LEU A 126 -4.17 -1.89 -8.80
CA LEU A 126 -4.48 -0.60 -8.20
C LEU A 126 -4.94 0.39 -9.27
N LEU A 127 -5.88 1.25 -8.89
CA LEU A 127 -6.25 2.43 -9.67
C LEU A 127 -5.36 3.58 -9.22
N ALA A 128 -4.20 3.70 -9.87
CA ALA A 128 -3.21 4.70 -9.54
C ALA A 128 -2.36 5.05 -10.77
N GLY A 129 -1.84 6.27 -10.78
CA GLY A 129 -0.86 6.77 -11.71
C GLY A 129 0.50 7.00 -11.06
N GLY A 130 1.36 7.70 -11.79
CA GLY A 130 2.68 8.09 -11.33
C GLY A 130 3.68 6.93 -11.24
N SER A 131 4.82 7.21 -10.64
CA SER A 131 5.91 6.25 -10.46
C SER A 131 6.67 6.49 -9.17
N SER A 132 7.09 5.42 -8.50
CA SER A 132 7.89 5.48 -7.28
C SER A 132 8.82 4.28 -7.18
N LEU A 133 10.09 4.56 -6.87
CA LEU A 133 11.07 3.57 -6.43
C LEU A 133 11.21 3.51 -4.90
N ALA A 134 10.51 4.37 -4.16
CA ALA A 134 10.49 4.32 -2.70
C ALA A 134 9.68 3.12 -2.21
N ASP A 135 9.85 2.76 -0.94
CA ASP A 135 9.06 1.68 -0.33
C ASP A 135 7.57 2.03 -0.26
N THR A 136 6.75 0.99 -0.22
CA THR A 136 5.34 1.09 0.11
C THR A 136 5.16 1.14 1.62
N ARG A 137 4.28 2.01 2.09
CA ARG A 137 3.70 1.95 3.43
C ARG A 137 2.24 1.53 3.35
N VAL A 138 1.82 0.76 4.35
CA VAL A 138 0.41 0.42 4.57
C VAL A 138 -0.16 1.41 5.58
N ILE A 139 -1.27 2.03 5.23
CA ILE A 139 -2.00 2.96 6.08
C ILE A 139 -3.26 2.28 6.62
N ILE A 140 -3.52 2.46 7.92
CA ILE A 140 -4.74 2.01 8.60
C ILE A 140 -5.34 3.22 9.32
N ASN A 141 -6.55 3.62 8.93
CA ASN A 141 -7.25 4.77 9.52
C ASN A 141 -6.38 6.04 9.60
N GLY A 142 -5.65 6.33 8.53
CA GLY A 142 -4.77 7.49 8.42
C GLY A 142 -3.41 7.35 9.14
N ASN A 143 -3.13 6.24 9.81
CA ASN A 143 -1.85 5.98 10.46
C ASN A 143 -1.03 4.94 9.68
N SER A 144 0.21 5.28 9.38
CA SER A 144 1.15 4.34 8.74
C SER A 144 1.58 3.25 9.71
N LEU A 145 1.71 2.03 9.22
CA LEU A 145 2.50 1.00 9.91
C LEU A 145 3.96 1.45 10.02
N ILE A 146 4.66 0.90 11.03
CA ILE A 146 6.07 1.22 11.30
C ILE A 146 6.98 0.68 10.19
N ASN A 147 6.69 -0.53 9.71
CA ASN A 147 7.48 -1.18 8.68
C ASN A 147 6.96 -0.83 7.28
N THR A 148 7.90 -0.65 6.37
CA THR A 148 7.64 -0.46 4.94
C THR A 148 7.96 -1.74 4.16
N LEU A 149 7.41 -1.85 2.95
CA LEU A 149 7.59 -3.00 2.07
C LEU A 149 8.37 -2.57 0.82
N PRO A 150 9.34 -3.35 0.32
CA PRO A 150 10.10 -3.01 -0.88
C PRO A 150 9.32 -3.29 -2.18
N VAL A 151 8.09 -2.76 -2.26
CA VAL A 151 7.26 -2.76 -3.47
C VAL A 151 7.35 -1.37 -4.07
N SER A 152 7.54 -1.31 -5.39
CA SER A 152 7.66 -0.08 -6.19
C SER A 152 6.49 -0.03 -7.15
N TYR A 153 6.21 1.16 -7.70
CA TYR A 153 5.07 1.35 -8.59
C TYR A 153 5.49 2.10 -9.83
N ASN A 154 4.95 1.70 -10.96
CA ASN A 154 5.08 2.46 -12.19
C ASN A 154 3.74 2.49 -12.92
N SER A 155 3.55 3.49 -13.77
CA SER A 155 2.31 3.67 -14.50
C SER A 155 2.59 4.35 -15.85
N PRO A 156 1.79 4.05 -16.88
CA PRO A 156 1.75 4.85 -18.11
C PRO A 156 1.29 6.31 -17.90
N ASP A 157 0.64 6.62 -16.76
CA ASP A 157 0.36 7.99 -16.31
C ASP A 157 1.64 8.54 -15.65
N LEU A 158 2.54 9.08 -16.47
CA LEU A 158 3.92 9.42 -16.10
C LEU A 158 4.02 10.68 -15.26
N ASN A 159 3.05 11.59 -15.37
CA ASN A 159 2.97 12.78 -14.53
C ASN A 159 2.10 12.57 -13.27
N GLY A 160 1.37 11.46 -13.18
CA GLY A 160 0.49 11.15 -12.06
C GLY A 160 -0.71 12.08 -11.98
N ASP A 161 -1.20 12.60 -13.11
CA ASP A 161 -2.36 13.50 -13.15
C ASP A 161 -3.71 12.77 -13.14
N GLY A 162 -3.68 11.43 -13.14
CA GLY A 162 -4.84 10.57 -13.12
C GLY A 162 -5.36 10.21 -14.51
N GLY A 163 -4.65 10.55 -15.59
CA GLY A 163 -5.07 10.23 -16.95
C GLY A 163 -3.92 10.02 -17.93
N VAL A 164 -3.91 8.87 -18.60
CA VAL A 164 -2.89 8.54 -19.60
C VAL A 164 -3.22 9.22 -20.93
N ASN A 165 -2.47 10.25 -21.31
CA ASN A 165 -2.76 11.08 -22.46
C ASN A 165 -1.49 11.52 -23.23
N LEU A 166 -1.63 12.49 -24.14
CA LEU A 166 -0.50 12.96 -24.95
C LEU A 166 0.58 13.68 -24.14
N THR A 167 0.25 14.17 -22.94
CA THR A 167 1.23 14.74 -22.02
C THR A 167 2.22 13.68 -21.55
N ASP A 168 1.77 12.45 -21.28
CA ASP A 168 2.65 11.33 -20.92
C ASP A 168 3.54 10.91 -22.08
N VAL A 169 3.02 10.93 -23.32
CA VAL A 169 3.83 10.67 -24.51
C VAL A 169 4.99 11.65 -24.65
N GLN A 170 4.76 12.93 -24.32
CA GLN A 170 5.82 13.94 -24.32
C GLN A 170 6.87 13.67 -23.22
N ILE A 171 6.44 13.24 -22.04
CA ILE A 171 7.35 12.89 -20.93
C ILE A 171 8.18 11.67 -21.30
N PHE A 172 7.55 10.61 -21.82
CA PHE A 172 8.23 9.42 -22.31
C PHE A 172 9.27 9.77 -23.37
N ALA A 173 8.90 10.62 -24.35
CA ALA A 173 9.84 11.07 -25.37
C ALA A 173 11.03 11.83 -24.77
N GLY A 174 10.79 12.67 -23.76
CA GLY A 174 11.85 13.37 -23.03
C GLY A 174 12.82 12.41 -22.34
N ASP A 175 12.29 11.40 -21.66
CA ASP A 175 13.08 10.38 -20.96
C ASP A 175 13.82 9.45 -21.93
N PHE A 176 13.20 9.10 -23.06
CA PHE A 176 13.78 8.25 -24.10
C PHE A 176 15.07 8.85 -24.71
N PHE A 177 15.14 10.17 -24.83
CA PHE A 177 16.32 10.88 -25.34
C PHE A 177 17.25 11.41 -24.24
N ALA A 178 16.94 11.16 -22.97
CA ALA A 178 17.78 11.61 -21.85
C ALA A 178 19.09 10.81 -21.75
N VAL A 179 20.13 11.43 -21.16
CA VAL A 179 21.46 10.80 -20.97
C VAL A 179 21.48 9.87 -19.74
N GLY A 180 20.36 9.71 -19.03
CA GLY A 180 20.26 8.89 -17.82
C GLY A 180 19.02 7.99 -17.83
N TYR A 181 19.06 6.94 -17.02
CA TYR A 181 17.92 6.06 -16.82
C TYR A 181 16.79 6.78 -16.06
N ALA A 182 15.58 6.66 -16.58
CA ALA A 182 14.36 7.18 -15.96
C ALA A 182 13.40 6.01 -15.68
N PHE A 183 13.32 5.58 -14.43
CA PHE A 183 12.47 4.45 -14.01
C PHE A 183 11.03 4.58 -14.49
N ARG A 184 10.44 5.78 -14.42
CA ARG A 184 9.07 6.03 -14.86
C ARG A 184 8.81 5.65 -16.32
N ALA A 185 9.81 5.77 -17.19
CA ALA A 185 9.67 5.46 -18.61
C ALA A 185 10.03 4.00 -18.96
N ASP A 186 10.61 3.24 -18.02
CA ASP A 186 10.90 1.81 -18.18
C ASP A 186 9.67 0.99 -17.76
N LEU A 187 8.79 0.74 -18.73
CA LEU A 187 7.52 0.07 -18.50
C LEU A 187 7.65 -1.46 -18.57
N PHE A 188 8.76 -1.98 -19.09
CA PHE A 188 9.10 -3.41 -19.02
C PHE A 188 9.95 -3.79 -17.81
N PHE A 189 10.48 -2.81 -17.09
CA PHE A 189 11.29 -2.98 -15.89
C PHE A 189 12.60 -3.72 -16.14
N ASP A 190 13.14 -3.62 -17.35
CA ASP A 190 14.36 -4.31 -17.78
C ASP A 190 15.62 -3.42 -17.64
N ASN A 191 15.47 -2.26 -16.99
CA ASN A 191 16.46 -1.20 -16.80
C ASN A 191 16.87 -0.49 -18.11
N ILE A 192 16.08 -0.59 -19.19
CA ILE A 192 16.38 0.02 -20.47
C ILE A 192 15.15 0.72 -21.03
N VAL A 193 15.10 2.06 -20.94
CA VAL A 193 14.09 2.86 -21.64
C VAL A 193 14.34 2.79 -23.14
N ASN A 194 13.48 2.10 -23.88
CA ASN A 194 13.58 1.98 -25.33
C ASN A 194 12.21 1.77 -26.01
N LEU A 195 12.21 1.43 -27.31
CA LEU A 195 10.96 1.27 -28.06
C LEU A 195 10.13 0.07 -27.60
N SER A 196 10.71 -0.87 -26.85
CA SER A 196 9.98 -1.95 -26.22
C SER A 196 8.97 -1.45 -25.19
N ASP A 197 9.18 -0.29 -24.56
CA ASP A 197 8.27 0.27 -23.55
C ASP A 197 7.00 0.90 -24.16
N LEU A 198 7.12 1.39 -25.40
CA LEU A 198 6.07 2.14 -26.06
C LEU A 198 4.74 1.38 -26.20
N PRO A 199 4.68 0.06 -26.49
CA PRO A 199 3.43 -0.70 -26.50
C PRO A 199 2.65 -0.66 -25.18
N ARG A 200 3.32 -0.62 -24.01
CA ARG A 200 2.63 -0.54 -22.72
C ARG A 200 2.04 0.84 -22.48
N LEU A 201 2.77 1.89 -22.85
CA LEU A 201 2.23 3.26 -22.85
C LEU A 201 1.02 3.37 -23.79
N ALA A 202 1.17 2.91 -25.04
CA ALA A 202 0.14 2.97 -26.06
C ALA A 202 -1.13 2.20 -25.68
N ALA A 203 -0.99 1.04 -25.02
CA ALA A 203 -2.13 0.23 -24.58
C ALA A 203 -2.99 0.92 -23.53
N ALA A 204 -2.43 1.85 -22.75
CA ALA A 204 -3.13 2.56 -21.69
C ALA A 204 -3.64 3.94 -22.10
N ILE A 205 -3.35 4.42 -23.32
CA ILE A 205 -3.81 5.74 -23.78
C ILE A 205 -5.34 5.86 -23.66
N GLY A 206 -5.80 6.91 -22.99
CA GLY A 206 -7.20 7.17 -22.71
C GLY A 206 -7.71 6.59 -21.39
N ALA A 207 -6.90 5.80 -20.68
CA ALA A 207 -7.18 5.39 -19.31
C ALA A 207 -7.22 6.62 -18.39
N GLY A 208 -8.12 6.61 -17.42
CA GLY A 208 -8.21 7.68 -16.42
C GLY A 208 -8.88 7.18 -15.15
N CYS A 209 -8.67 7.90 -14.05
CA CYS A 209 -9.35 7.64 -12.80
C CYS A 209 -10.88 7.68 -12.99
N PRO A 210 -11.64 6.78 -12.32
CA PRO A 210 -13.10 6.73 -12.40
C PRO A 210 -13.81 7.92 -11.74
#